data_AF-A0A7S4IGM7-F1
#
_entry.id   AF-A0A7S4IGM7-F1
#
_cell.length_a   1.000
_cell.length_b   1.000
_cell.length_c   1.000
_cell.angle_alpha   90.00
_cell.angle_beta   90.00
_cell.angle_gamma   90.00
#
_symmetry.space_group_name_H-M   'P 1'
#
loop_
_entity.id
_entity.type
_entity.pdbx_description
1 polymer ?
#
loop_
_entity_poly.entity_id
_entity_poly.type
_entity_poly.pdbx_seq_one_letter_code
_entity_poly.pdbx_strand_id
1 'polypeptide(L)'
;AIFANEMLAHLRVLLGLGLAAVASALRVPPVMQLRATAPKRLLVIGGNGFVGREVCKYAVQNGFKVTSLSRRGECPLPNDEWLSQVEWKAGDALDQATVERFVASADAVVHTIGLLFDVDSGLVGLNAFT
;
A
#
# COMPACT_ATOMS: atom_id res chain seq x y z
N ALA A 1 37.52 -50.39 -27.03
CA ALA A 1 37.41 -49.23 -26.12
C ALA A 1 36.94 -47.96 -26.83
N ILE A 2 37.47 -47.63 -28.02
CA ILE A 2 37.19 -46.37 -28.74
C ILE A 2 35.73 -46.28 -29.24
N PHE A 3 35.19 -47.35 -29.84
CA PHE A 3 33.81 -47.36 -30.37
C PHE A 3 32.70 -47.16 -29.32
N ALA A 4 32.90 -47.64 -28.09
CA ALA A 4 31.93 -47.44 -27.01
C ALA A 4 31.91 -45.98 -26.53
N ASN A 5 33.06 -45.30 -26.57
CA ASN A 5 33.19 -43.92 -26.13
C ASN A 5 32.54 -42.93 -27.11
N GLU A 6 32.66 -43.20 -28.41
CA GLU A 6 31.98 -42.47 -29.49
C GLU A 6 30.44 -42.59 -29.38
N MET A 7 29.94 -43.81 -29.12
CA MET A 7 28.50 -44.06 -28.99
C MET A 7 27.88 -43.39 -27.75
N LEU A 8 28.60 -43.37 -26.62
CA LEU A 8 28.19 -42.63 -25.41
C LEU A 8 28.24 -41.11 -25.61
N ALA A 9 29.14 -40.59 -26.44
CA ALA A 9 29.19 -39.16 -26.78
C ALA A 9 27.93 -38.74 -27.56
N HIS A 10 27.50 -39.54 -28.54
CA HIS A 10 26.27 -39.28 -29.29
C HIS A 10 25.01 -39.36 -28.42
N LEU A 11 24.94 -40.32 -27.48
CA LEU A 11 23.81 -40.47 -26.57
C LEU A 11 23.68 -39.27 -25.58
N ARG A 12 24.80 -38.69 -25.15
CA ARG A 12 24.84 -37.50 -24.28
C ARG A 12 24.35 -36.23 -24.99
N VAL A 13 24.68 -36.07 -26.28
CA VAL A 13 24.21 -34.94 -27.09
C VAL A 13 22.69 -35.00 -27.31
N LEU A 14 22.15 -36.20 -27.57
CA LEU A 14 20.71 -36.42 -27.73
C LEU A 14 19.91 -36.14 -26.45
N LEU A 15 20.42 -36.56 -25.29
CA LEU A 15 19.78 -36.27 -23.99
C LEU A 15 19.90 -34.79 -23.57
N GLY A 16 21.02 -34.13 -23.90
CA GLY A 16 21.26 -32.72 -23.58
C GLY A 16 20.43 -31.74 -24.41
N LEU A 17 20.20 -32.04 -25.69
CA LEU A 17 19.38 -31.22 -26.58
C LEU A 17 17.90 -31.23 -26.21
N GLY A 18 17.39 -32.35 -25.67
CA GLY A 18 16.01 -32.48 -25.21
C GLY A 18 15.67 -31.56 -24.02
N LEU A 19 16.58 -31.42 -23.05
CA LEU A 19 16.36 -30.58 -21.87
C LEU A 19 16.44 -29.07 -22.19
N ALA A 20 17.35 -28.67 -23.06
CA ALA A 20 17.53 -27.27 -23.44
C ALA A 20 16.36 -26.73 -24.30
N ALA A 21 15.78 -27.57 -25.16
CA ALA A 21 14.65 -27.20 -26.00
C ALA A 21 13.37 -26.93 -25.18
N VAL A 22 13.12 -27.70 -24.12
CA VAL A 22 11.95 -27.50 -23.24
C VAL A 22 12.08 -26.20 -22.44
N ALA A 23 13.28 -25.81 -22.00
CA ALA A 23 13.50 -24.55 -21.28
C ALA A 23 13.25 -23.30 -22.16
N SER A 24 13.56 -23.38 -23.46
CA SER A 24 13.30 -22.28 -24.42
C SER A 24 11.80 -22.14 -24.76
N ALA A 25 11.04 -23.24 -24.71
CA ALA A 25 9.60 -23.25 -24.96
C ALA A 25 8.78 -22.63 -23.80
N LEU A 26 9.37 -22.41 -22.62
CA LEU A 26 8.77 -21.64 -21.52
C LEU A 26 9.00 -20.12 -21.62
N ARG A 27 9.37 -19.59 -22.79
CA ARG A 27 9.46 -18.14 -23.02
C ARG A 27 8.04 -17.54 -22.97
N VAL A 28 7.59 -17.20 -21.76
CA VAL A 28 6.37 -16.43 -21.53
C VAL A 28 6.43 -15.19 -22.42
N PRO A 29 5.45 -14.93 -23.30
CA PRO A 29 5.46 -13.74 -24.15
C PRO A 29 5.52 -12.48 -23.28
N PRO A 30 6.22 -11.41 -23.73
CA PRO A 30 6.43 -10.17 -22.95
C PRO A 30 5.15 -9.36 -22.68
N VAL A 31 3.98 -9.92 -23.00
CA VAL A 31 2.66 -9.27 -22.88
C VAL A 31 1.94 -9.64 -21.57
N MET A 32 2.49 -10.57 -20.77
CA MET A 32 1.92 -10.99 -19.47
C MET A 32 2.81 -10.67 -18.26
N GLN A 33 3.45 -9.49 -18.26
CA GLN A 33 3.88 -8.89 -17.00
C GLN A 33 2.68 -8.17 -16.38
N LEU A 34 2.06 -8.79 -15.37
CA LEU A 34 1.12 -8.12 -14.50
C LEU A 34 1.87 -6.94 -13.85
N ARG A 35 1.75 -5.73 -14.41
CA ARG A 35 2.26 -4.53 -13.77
C ARG A 35 1.40 -4.29 -12.54
N ALA A 36 1.83 -4.84 -11.40
CA ALA A 36 1.29 -4.43 -10.12
C ALA A 36 1.58 -2.92 -10.00
N THR A 37 0.54 -2.11 -10.17
CA THR A 37 0.66 -0.67 -9.94
C THR A 37 0.88 -0.50 -8.45
N ALA A 38 1.87 0.30 -8.06
CA ALA A 38 2.11 0.58 -6.65
C ALA A 38 0.81 1.10 -5.99
N PRO A 39 0.49 0.66 -4.76
CA PRO A 39 -0.74 1.06 -4.09
C PRO A 39 -0.78 2.58 -3.94
N LYS A 40 -1.94 3.17 -4.23
CA LYS A 40 -2.17 4.61 -4.04
C LYS A 40 -2.11 4.96 -2.56
N ARG A 41 -1.55 6.13 -2.24
CA ARG A 41 -1.34 6.61 -0.87
C ARG A 41 -2.50 7.51 -0.45
N LEU A 42 -3.19 7.14 0.61
CA LEU A 42 -4.28 7.93 1.18
C LEU A 42 -3.87 8.51 2.53
N LEU A 43 -3.99 9.83 2.67
CA LEU A 43 -3.91 10.50 3.96
C LEU A 43 -5.32 10.66 4.55
N VAL A 44 -5.52 10.18 5.78
CA VAL A 44 -6.76 10.39 6.54
C VAL A 44 -6.47 11.29 7.73
N ILE A 45 -6.91 12.54 7.68
CA ILE A 45 -6.81 13.48 8.79
C ILE A 45 -8.02 13.25 9.71
N GLY A 46 -7.77 12.96 10.99
CA GLY A 46 -8.81 12.56 11.94
C GLY A 46 -9.10 11.05 11.97
N GLY A 47 -8.21 10.21 11.44
CA GLY A 47 -8.40 8.76 11.31
C GLY A 47 -8.64 7.98 12.64
N ASN A 48 -8.37 8.59 13.80
CA ASN A 48 -8.71 8.02 15.11
C ASN A 48 -10.20 8.12 15.49
N GLY A 49 -10.95 9.01 14.82
CA GLY A 49 -12.35 9.29 15.11
C GLY A 49 -13.29 8.16 14.69
N PHE A 50 -14.59 8.34 14.95
CA PHE A 50 -15.62 7.38 14.57
C PHE A 50 -15.69 7.15 13.06
N VAL A 51 -15.80 8.23 12.27
CA VAL A 51 -15.83 8.14 10.80
C VAL A 51 -14.44 7.81 10.25
N GLY A 52 -13.41 8.51 10.73
CA GLY A 52 -12.05 8.38 10.22
C GLY A 52 -11.51 6.95 10.28
N ARG A 53 -11.79 6.18 11.35
CA ARG A 53 -11.31 4.80 11.45
C ARG A 53 -11.94 3.88 10.41
N GLU A 54 -13.23 4.06 10.11
CA GLU A 54 -13.93 3.24 9.12
C GLU A 54 -13.45 3.58 7.71
N VAL A 55 -13.12 4.86 7.44
CA VAL A 55 -12.45 5.26 6.20
C VAL A 55 -11.09 4.59 6.07
N CYS A 56 -10.27 4.60 7.13
CA CYS A 56 -8.97 3.93 7.12
C CYS A 56 -9.12 2.43 6.82
N LYS A 57 -10.01 1.76 7.54
CA LYS A 57 -10.29 0.32 7.37
C LYS A 57 -10.74 0.00 5.95
N TYR A 58 -11.72 0.73 5.42
CA TYR A 58 -12.22 0.56 4.05
C TYR A 58 -11.10 0.78 3.02
N ALA A 59 -10.28 1.81 3.19
CA ALA A 59 -9.20 2.11 2.24
C ALA A 59 -8.13 1.01 2.23
N VAL A 60 -7.71 0.48 3.39
CA VAL A 60 -6.78 -0.65 3.44
C VAL A 60 -7.38 -1.87 2.73
N GLN A 61 -8.65 -2.19 2.99
CA GLN A 61 -9.35 -3.31 2.32
C GLN A 61 -9.39 -3.16 0.79
N ASN A 62 -9.33 -1.93 0.28
CA ASN A 62 -9.33 -1.62 -1.15
C ASN A 62 -7.92 -1.38 -1.73
N GLY A 63 -6.87 -1.80 -1.02
CA GLY A 63 -5.49 -1.79 -1.53
C GLY A 63 -4.78 -0.44 -1.49
N PHE A 64 -5.27 0.52 -0.71
CA PHE A 64 -4.56 1.77 -0.48
C PHE A 64 -3.48 1.60 0.59
N LYS A 65 -2.37 2.33 0.45
CA LYS A 65 -1.43 2.56 1.54
C LYS A 65 -1.93 3.74 2.36
N VAL A 66 -2.38 3.50 3.58
CA VAL A 66 -3.06 4.51 4.40
C VAL A 66 -2.13 5.07 5.47
N THR A 67 -2.05 6.40 5.54
CA THR A 67 -1.47 7.14 6.67
C THR A 67 -2.58 7.89 7.39
N SER A 68 -2.70 7.69 8.70
CA SER A 68 -3.63 8.41 9.56
C SER A 68 -2.90 9.51 10.32
N LEU A 69 -3.39 10.75 10.24
CA LEU A 69 -2.88 11.88 11.00
C LEU A 69 -3.88 12.25 12.09
N SER A 70 -3.43 12.24 13.35
CA SER A 70 -4.21 12.71 14.49
C SER A 70 -3.30 13.26 15.58
N ARG A 71 -3.87 13.96 16.57
CA ARG A 71 -3.08 14.51 17.68
C ARG A 71 -2.30 13.46 18.47
N ARG A 72 -2.85 12.25 18.62
CA ARG A 72 -2.22 11.15 19.38
C ARG A 72 -1.37 10.24 18.51
N GLY A 73 -1.78 9.99 17.26
CA GLY A 73 -1.04 9.14 16.33
C GLY A 73 -1.01 7.66 16.71
N GLU A 74 -1.98 7.17 17.49
CA GLU A 74 -2.05 5.79 17.97
C GLU A 74 -3.21 5.04 17.28
N CYS A 75 -3.10 3.73 17.08
CA CYS A 75 -4.24 2.96 16.58
C CYS A 75 -5.34 2.85 17.66
N PRO A 76 -6.60 3.26 17.39
CA PRO A 76 -7.67 3.18 18.39
C PRO A 76 -8.10 1.74 18.70
N LEU A 77 -7.84 0.79 17.79
CA LEU A 77 -8.22 -0.62 17.90
C LEU A 77 -7.06 -1.49 17.38
N PRO A 78 -5.98 -1.67 18.17
CA PRO A 78 -4.74 -2.30 17.70
C PRO A 78 -4.89 -3.78 17.30
N ASN A 79 -5.95 -4.45 17.77
CA ASN A 79 -6.24 -5.84 17.44
C ASN A 79 -7.06 -6.03 16.15
N ASP A 80 -7.47 -4.94 15.48
CA ASP A 80 -8.15 -5.03 14.19
C ASP A 80 -7.14 -5.24 13.06
N GLU A 81 -7.33 -6.31 12.28
CA GLU A 81 -6.39 -6.75 11.24
C GLU A 81 -6.14 -5.67 10.16
N TRP A 82 -7.14 -4.83 9.86
CA TRP A 82 -7.04 -3.82 8.82
C TRP A 82 -6.42 -2.54 9.38
N LEU A 83 -6.84 -2.13 10.58
CA LEU A 83 -6.29 -0.94 11.23
C LEU A 83 -4.83 -1.12 11.67
N SER A 84 -4.37 -2.36 11.88
CA SER A 84 -2.96 -2.67 12.14
C SER A 84 -2.03 -2.34 10.95
N GLN A 85 -2.57 -2.22 9.73
CA GLN A 85 -1.82 -1.91 8.51
C GLN A 85 -1.73 -0.40 8.22
N VAL A 86 -2.46 0.42 8.98
CA VAL A 86 -2.45 1.88 8.84
C VAL A 86 -1.20 2.45 9.50
N GLU A 87 -0.54 3.39 8.83
CA GLU A 87 0.55 4.16 9.44
C GLU A 87 -0.03 5.30 10.28
N TRP A 88 0.00 5.15 11.60
CA TRP A 88 -0.52 6.17 12.53
C TRP A 88 0.55 7.20 12.86
N LYS A 89 0.23 8.48 12.67
CA LYS A 89 1.14 9.62 12.89
C LYS A 89 0.53 10.64 13.81
N ALA A 90 1.33 11.04 14.80
CA ALA A 90 1.01 12.16 15.67
C ALA A 90 1.28 13.47 14.92
N GLY A 91 0.35 14.42 15.02
CA GLY A 91 0.52 15.76 14.49
C GLY A 91 -0.72 16.62 14.69
N ASP A 92 -0.52 17.93 14.59
CA ASP A 92 -1.59 18.92 14.67
C ASP A 92 -2.07 19.26 13.25
N ALA A 93 -3.38 19.18 13.03
CA ALA A 93 -4.00 19.55 11.76
C ALA A 93 -4.16 21.07 11.60
N LEU A 94 -3.96 21.84 12.68
CA LEU A 94 -3.91 23.30 12.66
C LEU A 94 -2.50 23.83 12.34
N ASP A 95 -1.48 22.97 12.39
CA ASP A 95 -0.12 23.32 11.97
C ASP A 95 0.05 23.09 10.46
N GLN A 96 0.11 24.20 9.72
CA GLN A 96 0.26 24.19 8.26
C GLN A 96 1.48 23.37 7.80
N ALA A 97 2.63 23.51 8.46
CA ALA A 97 3.85 22.80 8.07
C ALA A 97 3.69 21.28 8.26
N THR A 98 2.95 20.86 9.29
CA THR A 98 2.59 19.46 9.49
C THR A 98 1.67 18.95 8.40
N VAL A 99 0.62 19.69 8.05
CA VAL A 99 -0.31 19.29 6.99
C VAL A 99 0.41 19.19 5.64
N GLU A 100 1.18 20.21 5.25
CA GLU A 100 1.93 20.24 3.99
C GLU A 100 2.86 19.03 3.83
N ARG A 101 3.58 18.67 4.90
CA ARG A 101 4.47 17.50 4.92
C ARG A 101 3.72 16.20 4.57
N PHE A 102 2.56 15.98 5.16
CA PHE A 102 1.80 14.75 4.93
C PHE A 102 1.09 14.77 3.58
N VAL A 103 0.53 15.90 3.18
CA VAL A 103 -0.13 16.07 1.88
C VAL A 103 0.85 15.84 0.72
N ALA A 104 2.08 16.34 0.81
CA ALA A 104 3.10 16.14 -0.22
C ALA A 104 3.44 14.65 -0.48
N SER A 105 3.17 13.79 0.49
CA SER A 105 3.39 12.34 0.41
C SER A 105 2.15 11.52 0.04
N ALA A 106 1.00 12.15 -0.23
CA ALA A 106 -0.26 11.47 -0.49
C ALA A 106 -0.71 11.64 -1.96
N ASP A 107 -1.43 10.65 -2.48
CA ASP A 107 -2.14 10.77 -3.77
C ASP A 107 -3.54 11.36 -3.59
N ALA A 108 -4.14 11.19 -2.41
CA ALA A 108 -5.44 11.74 -2.03
C ALA A 108 -5.52 12.00 -0.52
N VAL A 109 -6.44 12.88 -0.13
CA VAL A 109 -6.66 13.27 1.27
C VAL A 109 -8.14 13.16 1.62
N VAL A 110 -8.45 12.58 2.78
CA VAL A 110 -9.77 12.63 3.40
C VAL A 110 -9.65 13.33 4.75
N HIS A 111 -10.46 14.36 4.96
CA HIS A 111 -10.51 15.10 6.21
C HIS A 111 -11.78 14.75 6.98
N THR A 112 -11.62 14.25 8.20
CA THR A 112 -12.73 13.76 9.06
C THR A 112 -12.72 14.40 10.45
N ILE A 113 -11.97 15.48 10.64
CA ILE A 113 -12.04 16.24 11.88
C ILE A 113 -13.39 16.96 11.91
N GLY A 114 -14.12 16.75 12.99
CA GLY A 114 -15.40 17.41 13.24
C GLY A 114 -15.89 17.04 14.63
N LEU A 115 -16.74 17.91 15.17
CA LEU A 115 -17.46 17.68 16.42
C LEU A 115 -18.95 17.88 16.17
N LEU A 116 -19.77 17.02 16.76
CA LEU A 116 -21.23 17.14 16.66
C LEU A 116 -21.74 18.36 17.45
N PHE A 117 -21.09 18.65 18.57
CA PHE A 117 -21.30 19.84 19.39
C PHE A 117 -19.93 20.43 19.69
N ASP A 118 -19.69 21.64 19.20
CA ASP A 118 -18.48 22.38 19.49
C ASP A 118 -18.81 23.46 20.52
N VAL A 119 -18.37 23.25 21.75
CA VAL A 119 -18.50 24.25 22.82
C VAL A 119 -17.15 24.88 23.20
N ASP A 120 -16.03 24.15 23.01
CA ASP A 120 -14.71 24.58 23.51
C ASP A 120 -13.51 24.13 22.64
N SER A 121 -13.71 23.53 21.47
CA SER A 121 -12.59 22.94 20.71
C SER A 121 -11.80 23.94 19.87
N GLY A 122 -12.32 25.17 19.72
CA GLY A 122 -11.77 26.20 18.84
C GLY A 122 -12.05 25.96 17.35
N LEU A 123 -12.78 24.90 16.98
CA LEU A 123 -13.14 24.58 15.58
C LEU A 123 -14.37 25.35 15.08
N VAL A 124 -15.07 26.09 15.95
CA VAL A 124 -16.29 26.85 15.63
C VAL A 124 -16.08 27.75 14.42
N GLY A 125 -14.91 28.39 14.32
CA GLY A 125 -14.56 29.28 13.21
C GLY A 125 -14.14 28.57 11.92
N LEU A 126 -13.83 27.26 11.96
CA LEU A 126 -13.40 26.49 10.78
C LEU A 126 -14.57 25.88 9.99
N ASN A 127 -15.78 25.88 10.57
CA ASN A 127 -17.02 25.52 9.87
C ASN A 127 -17.75 26.73 9.25
N ALA A 128 -17.16 27.93 9.33
CA ALA A 128 -17.64 29.09 8.59
C ALA A 128 -17.19 28.98 7.14
N PHE A 129 -18.02 28.36 6.29
CA PHE A 129 -17.85 28.46 4.85
C PHE A 129 -18.13 29.91 4.44
N THR A 130 -17.08 30.70 4.20
CA THR A 130 -17.14 31.96 3.45
C THR A 130 -16.58 31.75 2.05
#